data_AF-A0AAU2NCE6-F1
#
_entry.id   AF-A0AAU2NCE6-F1
#
_cell.length_a   1.000
_cell.length_b   1.000
_cell.length_c   1.000
_cell.angle_alpha   90.00
_cell.angle_beta   90.00
_cell.angle_gamma   90.00
#
_symmetry.space_group_name_H-M   'P 1'
#
loop_
_entity.id
_entity.type
_entity.pdbx_description
1 polymer ?
#
loop_
_entity_poly.entity_id
_entity_poly.type
_entity_poly.pdbx_seq_one_letter_code
_entity_poly.pdbx_strand_id
1 'polypeptide(L)'
;MPTMLIDEPLGITCVFSDGSRAEFSLDGLPNPQLTRDLATGLVDLIHPHGTADSKGTVNHYVQSLRQMVHVLAGRGFTGGAAQLRRGQLAEYWMGSTGPREATSRAMVRAFTQVGGTLADGVLDLATGRPYNLQPNHHQLPPYAEEEWARLTKVCRALVDESYAAHRQALAALPRARRPRKGEWNVENQRWLLARLGPVSAPRFAAELGITEGALWQRGGFLQASADLFPTHNMLIAYRLLFGIYSGIVPDGIDDLVTGDIDWAGDSTVLLSYIKGRTAAESTTLPRRAARLLEQWLAHSALLRSFTGPGRRENLWLAQSNPGRFTVVTGSGARAAVQRWTRATGCSRRTVAR
;
A
#
# COMPACT_ATOMS: atom_id res chain seq x y z
N MET A 1 -4.01 25.07 -0.27
CA MET A 1 -4.81 24.79 -1.47
C MET A 1 -5.87 23.78 -1.04
N PRO A 2 -7.15 24.16 -0.97
CA PRO A 2 -8.23 23.23 -0.58
C PRO A 2 -8.50 22.20 -1.68
N THR A 3 -9.20 21.12 -1.35
CA THR A 3 -9.73 20.15 -2.33
C THR A 3 -10.72 20.86 -3.25
N MET A 4 -10.57 20.68 -4.57
CA MET A 4 -11.36 21.40 -5.58
C MET A 4 -11.82 20.49 -6.71
N LEU A 5 -13.01 20.79 -7.22
CA LEU A 5 -13.50 20.29 -8.50
C LEU A 5 -12.83 21.09 -9.64
N ILE A 6 -12.32 20.41 -10.65
CA ILE A 6 -11.89 21.01 -11.92
C ILE A 6 -13.06 20.85 -12.87
N ASP A 7 -13.54 21.95 -13.46
CA ASP A 7 -14.69 21.90 -14.37
C ASP A 7 -14.33 21.40 -15.77
N GLU A 8 -13.15 21.77 -16.30
CA GLU A 8 -12.71 21.41 -17.65
C GLU A 8 -11.20 21.12 -17.72
N PRO A 9 -10.79 19.86 -18.04
CA PRO A 9 -11.60 18.65 -18.08
C PRO A 9 -12.07 18.24 -16.67
N LEU A 10 -13.27 17.66 -16.57
CA LEU A 10 -13.88 17.34 -15.29
C LEU A 10 -12.97 16.44 -14.43
N GLY A 11 -12.67 16.87 -13.20
CA GLY A 11 -11.76 16.14 -12.32
C GLY A 11 -11.79 16.64 -10.88
N ILE A 12 -11.05 15.96 -10.01
CA ILE A 12 -10.90 16.33 -8.59
C ILE A 12 -9.42 16.44 -8.26
N THR A 13 -9.02 17.56 -7.66
CA THR A 13 -7.70 17.75 -7.05
C THR A 13 -7.84 17.76 -5.54
N CYS A 14 -7.06 16.90 -4.88
CA CYS A 14 -7.10 16.73 -3.43
C CYS A 14 -5.76 17.16 -2.82
N VAL A 15 -5.84 17.76 -1.63
CA VAL A 15 -4.72 17.93 -0.71
C VAL A 15 -5.12 17.30 0.61
N PHE A 16 -4.31 16.37 1.10
CA PHE A 16 -4.57 15.62 2.33
C PHE A 16 -3.81 16.23 3.52
N SER A 17 -4.15 15.82 4.75
CA SER A 17 -3.54 16.37 5.97
C SER A 17 -2.03 16.12 6.06
N ASP A 18 -1.55 15.05 5.40
CA ASP A 18 -0.13 14.71 5.24
C ASP A 18 0.62 15.61 4.22
N GLY A 19 -0.09 16.57 3.61
CA GLY A 19 0.44 17.45 2.57
C GLY A 19 0.55 16.80 1.19
N SER A 20 0.26 15.51 1.07
CA SER A 20 0.26 14.79 -0.20
C SER A 20 -0.90 15.23 -1.09
N ARG A 21 -0.73 15.03 -2.40
CA ARG A 21 -1.68 15.47 -3.42
C ARG A 21 -2.10 14.32 -4.32
N ALA A 22 -3.35 14.37 -4.76
CA ALA A 22 -3.85 13.44 -5.75
C ALA A 22 -4.82 14.12 -6.72
N GLU A 23 -4.73 13.71 -7.97
CA GLU A 23 -5.62 14.14 -9.04
C GLU A 23 -6.39 12.94 -9.59
N PHE A 24 -7.67 13.14 -9.83
CA PHE A 24 -8.57 12.13 -10.38
C PHE A 24 -9.34 12.71 -11.56
N SER A 25 -9.04 12.24 -12.77
CA SER A 25 -9.81 12.58 -13.96
C SER A 25 -11.18 11.88 -13.92
N LEU A 26 -12.23 12.63 -14.21
CA LEU A 26 -13.60 12.17 -14.40
C LEU A 26 -14.08 12.42 -15.84
N ASP A 27 -13.17 12.76 -16.72
CA ASP A 27 -13.44 13.06 -18.11
C ASP A 27 -13.88 11.82 -18.90
N GLY A 28 -14.68 12.04 -19.94
CA GLY A 28 -15.16 10.97 -20.84
C GLY A 28 -16.22 10.03 -20.25
N LEU A 29 -16.77 10.33 -19.07
CA LEU A 29 -17.87 9.54 -18.50
C LEU A 29 -19.21 9.77 -19.23
N PRO A 30 -20.05 8.74 -19.38
CA PRO A 30 -21.22 8.77 -20.27
C PRO A 30 -22.37 9.68 -19.82
N ASN A 31 -22.39 10.12 -18.57
CA ASN A 31 -23.37 11.09 -18.06
C ASN A 31 -22.62 12.19 -17.28
N PRO A 32 -22.25 13.31 -17.93
CA PRO A 32 -21.44 14.35 -17.31
C PRO A 32 -22.21 15.12 -16.22
N GLN A 33 -23.53 15.23 -16.32
CA GLN A 33 -24.35 15.92 -15.32
C GLN A 33 -24.32 15.17 -13.98
N LEU A 34 -24.69 13.88 -13.99
CA LEU A 34 -24.61 13.05 -12.78
C LEU A 34 -23.18 12.94 -12.26
N THR A 35 -22.18 12.88 -13.15
CA THR A 35 -20.77 12.85 -12.76
C THR A 35 -20.40 14.09 -11.95
N ARG A 36 -20.78 15.29 -12.42
CA ARG A 36 -20.53 16.56 -11.73
C ARG A 36 -21.23 16.62 -10.38
N ASP A 37 -22.50 16.21 -10.30
CA ASP A 37 -23.26 16.23 -9.05
C ASP A 37 -22.64 15.31 -7.98
N LEU A 38 -22.29 14.07 -8.36
CA LEU A 38 -21.63 13.14 -7.45
C LEU A 38 -20.22 13.59 -7.07
N ALA A 39 -19.48 14.22 -7.99
CA ALA A 39 -18.16 14.77 -7.71
C ALA A 39 -18.23 15.96 -6.74
N THR A 40 -19.26 16.78 -6.87
CA THR A 40 -19.55 17.89 -5.95
C THR A 40 -19.79 17.37 -4.53
N GLY A 41 -20.62 16.33 -4.37
CA GLY A 41 -20.79 15.66 -3.08
C GLY A 41 -19.49 15.00 -2.57
N LEU A 42 -18.66 14.45 -3.46
CA LEU A 42 -17.38 13.86 -3.07
C LEU A 42 -16.40 14.90 -2.52
N VAL A 43 -16.32 16.10 -3.09
CA VAL A 43 -15.42 17.16 -2.58
C VAL A 43 -15.67 17.46 -1.10
N ASP A 44 -16.94 17.49 -0.67
CA ASP A 44 -17.32 17.75 0.73
C ASP A 44 -16.93 16.59 1.68
N LEU A 45 -16.81 15.37 1.16
CA LEU A 45 -16.37 14.22 1.95
C LEU A 45 -14.86 14.18 2.17
N ILE A 46 -14.09 15.00 1.45
CA ILE A 46 -12.62 15.00 1.47
C ILE A 46 -12.10 16.07 2.43
N HIS A 47 -10.96 15.82 3.07
CA HIS A 47 -10.26 16.81 3.88
C HIS A 47 -10.08 18.14 3.08
N PRO A 48 -10.27 19.32 3.71
CA PRO A 48 -10.55 19.54 5.13
C PRO A 48 -12.02 19.45 5.55
N HIS A 49 -12.95 19.31 4.62
CA HIS A 49 -14.39 19.35 4.89
C HIS A 49 -14.92 18.04 5.48
N GLY A 50 -14.39 16.91 5.00
CA GLY A 50 -14.77 15.58 5.45
C GLY A 50 -13.59 14.73 5.93
N THR A 51 -13.88 13.45 6.15
CA THR A 51 -12.95 12.47 6.79
C THR A 51 -12.16 11.64 5.78
N ALA A 52 -12.42 11.79 4.47
CA ALA A 52 -11.62 11.13 3.45
C ALA A 52 -10.29 11.88 3.28
N ASP A 53 -9.24 11.32 3.86
CA ASP A 53 -7.94 11.99 4.00
C ASP A 53 -6.77 11.15 3.45
N SER A 54 -7.03 10.35 2.42
CA SER A 54 -5.98 9.62 1.71
C SER A 54 -6.38 9.33 0.28
N LYS A 55 -5.38 9.26 -0.62
CA LYS A 55 -5.55 8.91 -2.03
C LYS A 55 -6.32 7.58 -2.21
N GLY A 56 -6.03 6.57 -1.39
CA GLY A 56 -6.69 5.27 -1.46
C GLY A 56 -8.19 5.36 -1.15
N THR A 57 -8.55 6.13 -0.12
CA THR A 57 -9.95 6.37 0.26
C THR A 57 -10.70 7.12 -0.83
N VAL A 58 -10.13 8.24 -1.32
CA VAL A 58 -10.75 9.02 -2.41
C VAL A 58 -10.90 8.19 -3.67
N ASN A 59 -9.90 7.36 -4.02
CA ASN A 59 -10.01 6.46 -5.15
C ASN A 59 -11.19 5.48 -5.01
N HIS A 60 -11.52 4.99 -3.80
CA HIS A 60 -12.71 4.13 -3.61
C HIS A 60 -14.02 4.85 -3.93
N TYR A 61 -14.14 6.12 -3.55
CA TYR A 61 -15.27 6.95 -3.92
C TYR A 61 -15.32 7.19 -5.44
N VAL A 62 -14.20 7.57 -6.05
CA VAL A 62 -14.10 7.80 -7.51
C VAL A 62 -14.49 6.56 -8.30
N GLN A 63 -14.04 5.36 -7.89
CA GLN A 63 -14.42 4.11 -8.56
C GLN A 63 -15.92 3.82 -8.41
N SER A 64 -16.51 4.13 -7.24
CA SER A 64 -17.94 3.94 -7.00
C SER A 64 -18.78 4.91 -7.82
N LEU A 65 -18.33 6.17 -7.94
CA LEU A 65 -18.91 7.21 -8.79
C LEU A 65 -18.93 6.75 -10.25
N ARG A 66 -17.76 6.37 -10.81
CA ARG A 66 -17.64 5.89 -12.20
C ARG A 66 -18.58 4.73 -12.47
N GLN A 67 -18.61 3.76 -11.55
CA GLN A 67 -19.49 2.59 -11.67
C GLN A 67 -20.97 2.99 -11.69
N MET A 68 -21.41 3.87 -10.79
CA MET A 68 -22.79 4.34 -10.73
C MET A 68 -23.20 5.04 -12.02
N VAL A 69 -22.35 5.96 -12.49
CA VAL A 69 -22.56 6.69 -13.74
C VAL A 69 -22.68 5.73 -14.93
N HIS A 70 -21.76 4.78 -15.08
CA HIS A 70 -21.82 3.79 -16.16
C HIS A 70 -23.07 2.90 -16.10
N VAL A 71 -23.44 2.41 -14.92
CA VAL A 71 -24.59 1.52 -14.77
C VAL A 71 -25.89 2.25 -15.07
N LEU A 72 -26.06 3.47 -14.56
CA LEU A 72 -27.26 4.26 -14.81
C LEU A 72 -27.35 4.72 -16.27
N ALA A 73 -26.24 5.18 -16.86
CA ALA A 73 -26.19 5.54 -18.27
C ALA A 73 -26.47 4.33 -19.18
N GLY A 74 -25.94 3.14 -18.85
CA GLY A 74 -26.24 1.88 -19.54
C GLY A 74 -27.70 1.46 -19.47
N ARG A 75 -28.45 1.97 -18.48
CA ARG A 75 -29.92 1.82 -18.36
C ARG A 75 -30.69 2.99 -19.00
N GLY A 76 -30.02 3.87 -19.73
CA GLY A 76 -30.61 5.00 -20.44
C GLY A 76 -30.79 6.28 -19.61
N PHE A 77 -30.21 6.37 -18.40
CA PHE A 77 -30.32 7.58 -17.58
C PHE A 77 -29.35 8.68 -18.02
N THR A 78 -29.89 9.85 -18.36
CA THR A 78 -29.14 11.00 -18.91
C THR A 78 -29.19 12.27 -18.05
N GLY A 79 -29.96 12.27 -16.96
CA GLY A 79 -30.12 13.43 -16.07
C GLY A 79 -29.05 13.55 -14.99
N GLY A 80 -29.13 14.60 -14.17
CA GLY A 80 -28.35 14.79 -12.95
C GLY A 80 -29.03 14.19 -11.71
N ALA A 81 -28.47 14.46 -10.54
CA ALA A 81 -28.95 13.95 -9.25
C ALA A 81 -30.39 14.44 -8.91
N ALA A 82 -30.78 15.62 -9.39
CA ALA A 82 -32.15 16.15 -9.24
C ALA A 82 -33.22 15.32 -9.98
N GLN A 83 -32.83 14.60 -11.04
CA GLN A 83 -33.73 13.75 -11.82
C GLN A 83 -33.61 12.26 -11.46
N LEU A 84 -32.69 11.91 -10.57
CA LEU A 84 -32.47 10.52 -10.16
C LEU A 84 -33.63 10.05 -9.29
N ARG A 85 -34.46 9.12 -9.79
CA ARG A 85 -35.63 8.65 -9.03
C ARG A 85 -35.24 7.61 -7.99
N ARG A 86 -35.98 7.58 -6.88
CA ARG A 86 -35.84 6.59 -5.79
C ARG A 86 -35.73 5.14 -6.30
N GLY A 87 -36.56 4.76 -7.28
CA GLY A 87 -36.55 3.40 -7.85
C GLY A 87 -35.25 3.05 -8.59
N GLN A 88 -34.70 3.98 -9.37
CA GLN A 88 -33.43 3.79 -10.11
C GLN A 88 -32.26 3.60 -9.14
N LEU A 89 -32.23 4.41 -8.08
CA LEU A 89 -31.19 4.34 -7.07
C LEU A 89 -31.30 3.06 -6.21
N ALA A 90 -32.51 2.65 -5.85
CA ALA A 90 -32.75 1.38 -5.17
C ALA A 90 -32.30 0.19 -6.02
N GLU A 91 -32.64 0.17 -7.31
CA GLU A 91 -32.23 -0.90 -8.23
C GLU A 91 -30.71 -0.95 -8.41
N TYR A 92 -30.06 0.21 -8.52
CA TYR A 92 -28.59 0.27 -8.54
C TYR A 92 -27.99 -0.31 -7.26
N TRP A 93 -28.48 0.11 -6.09
CA TRP A 93 -27.93 -0.36 -4.82
C TRP A 93 -28.17 -1.84 -4.57
N MET A 94 -29.36 -2.37 -4.86
CA MET A 94 -29.65 -3.82 -4.76
C MET A 94 -28.73 -4.67 -5.65
N GLY A 95 -28.27 -4.15 -6.79
CA GLY A 95 -27.31 -4.82 -7.68
C GLY A 95 -25.83 -4.52 -7.38
N SER A 96 -25.54 -3.72 -6.34
CA SER A 96 -24.18 -3.27 -6.01
C SER A 96 -23.56 -4.10 -4.86
N THR A 97 -22.32 -3.78 -4.49
CA THR A 97 -21.68 -4.36 -3.30
C THR A 97 -21.77 -3.40 -2.12
N GLY A 98 -21.71 -3.91 -0.89
CA GLY A 98 -21.78 -3.09 0.33
C GLY A 98 -20.85 -1.87 0.35
N PRO A 99 -19.57 -1.97 -0.05
CA PRO A 99 -18.70 -0.79 -0.17
C PRO A 99 -19.18 0.23 -1.20
N ARG A 100 -19.69 -0.20 -2.36
CA ARG A 100 -20.17 0.69 -3.43
C ARG A 100 -21.47 1.39 -3.04
N GLU A 101 -22.38 0.67 -2.40
CA GLU A 101 -23.60 1.27 -1.85
C GLU A 101 -23.25 2.32 -0.79
N ALA A 102 -22.35 2.01 0.15
CA ALA A 102 -21.97 2.93 1.21
C ALA A 102 -21.35 4.24 0.68
N THR A 103 -20.40 4.16 -0.25
CA THR A 103 -19.74 5.34 -0.83
C THR A 103 -20.68 6.16 -1.71
N SER A 104 -21.50 5.53 -2.55
CA SER A 104 -22.48 6.23 -3.38
C SER A 104 -23.58 6.90 -2.56
N ARG A 105 -24.08 6.25 -1.50
CA ARG A 105 -24.98 6.88 -0.52
C ARG A 105 -24.35 8.11 0.13
N ALA A 106 -23.09 8.02 0.54
CA ALA A 106 -22.39 9.14 1.15
C ALA A 106 -22.25 10.32 0.16
N MET A 107 -21.90 10.08 -1.10
CA MET A 107 -21.82 11.14 -2.12
C MET A 107 -23.18 11.80 -2.39
N VAL A 108 -24.26 11.01 -2.48
CA VAL A 108 -25.63 11.53 -2.66
C VAL A 108 -26.04 12.40 -1.47
N ARG A 109 -25.76 11.97 -0.24
CA ARG A 109 -26.06 12.75 0.98
C ARG A 109 -25.25 14.04 1.04
N ALA A 110 -23.95 13.96 0.78
CA ALA A 110 -23.04 15.11 0.81
C ALA A 110 -23.43 16.13 -0.27
N PHE A 111 -23.84 15.67 -1.45
CA PHE A 111 -24.35 16.56 -2.51
C PHE A 111 -25.53 17.42 -2.03
N THR A 112 -26.48 16.85 -1.27
CA THR A 112 -27.57 17.63 -0.68
C THR A 112 -27.09 18.58 0.41
N GLN A 113 -26.12 18.17 1.23
CA GLN A 113 -25.58 19.00 2.31
C GLN A 113 -24.92 20.28 1.78
N VAL A 114 -24.30 20.22 0.60
CA VAL A 114 -23.70 21.39 -0.07
C VAL A 114 -24.67 22.17 -0.96
N GLY A 115 -25.98 21.95 -0.81
CA GLY A 115 -27.03 22.71 -1.50
C GLY A 115 -27.50 22.10 -2.83
N GLY A 116 -27.03 20.90 -3.19
CA GLY A 116 -27.52 20.16 -4.35
C GLY A 116 -28.97 19.71 -4.17
N THR A 117 -29.72 19.67 -5.28
CA THR A 117 -31.14 19.25 -5.27
C THR A 117 -31.26 17.78 -5.65
N LEU A 118 -32.08 17.03 -4.90
CA LEU A 118 -32.43 15.64 -5.18
C LEU A 118 -33.92 15.50 -5.48
N ALA A 119 -34.30 14.45 -6.21
CA ALA A 119 -35.70 14.09 -6.38
C ALA A 119 -36.33 13.58 -5.06
N ASP A 120 -37.66 13.62 -4.99
CA ASP A 120 -38.43 13.18 -3.82
C ASP A 120 -38.08 11.76 -3.38
N GLY A 121 -37.87 11.60 -2.07
CA GLY A 121 -37.60 10.33 -1.42
C GLY A 121 -36.22 9.70 -1.70
N VAL A 122 -35.35 10.36 -2.47
CA VAL A 122 -33.96 9.92 -2.72
C VAL A 122 -33.10 10.09 -1.47
N LEU A 123 -33.21 11.26 -0.81
CA LEU A 123 -32.47 11.53 0.43
C LEU A 123 -32.88 10.53 1.52
N ASP A 124 -34.19 10.32 1.71
CA ASP A 124 -34.72 9.35 2.69
C ASP A 124 -34.22 7.94 2.40
N LEU A 125 -34.18 7.55 1.13
CA LEU A 125 -33.62 6.27 0.74
C LEU A 125 -32.13 6.21 1.10
N ALA A 126 -31.36 7.26 0.80
CA ALA A 126 -29.92 7.34 1.06
C ALA A 126 -29.57 7.31 2.55
N THR A 127 -30.38 7.92 3.41
CA THR A 127 -30.24 7.93 4.87
C THR A 127 -30.81 6.68 5.55
N GLY A 128 -31.66 5.92 4.85
CA GLY A 128 -32.30 4.72 5.35
C GLY A 128 -31.38 3.50 5.44
N ARG A 129 -31.98 2.33 5.72
CA ARG A 129 -31.26 1.06 5.85
C ARG A 129 -30.59 0.65 4.52
N PRO A 130 -29.30 0.25 4.53
CA PRO A 130 -28.65 -0.25 3.32
C PRO A 130 -29.19 -1.63 2.92
N TYR A 131 -29.20 -1.90 1.61
CA TYR A 131 -29.57 -3.21 1.06
C TYR A 131 -28.45 -4.22 1.29
N ASN A 132 -27.21 -3.79 1.06
CA ASN A 132 -26.01 -4.59 1.25
C ASN A 132 -25.37 -4.23 2.58
N LEU A 133 -25.81 -4.92 3.64
CA LEU A 133 -25.16 -4.84 4.94
C LEU A 133 -23.70 -5.26 4.77
N GLN A 134 -22.78 -4.33 5.02
CA GLN A 134 -21.39 -4.71 5.21
C GLN A 134 -21.36 -5.65 6.43
N PRO A 135 -20.69 -6.81 6.34
CA PRO A 135 -20.43 -7.61 7.53
C PRO A 135 -19.80 -6.68 8.56
N ASN A 136 -20.38 -6.60 9.75
CA ASN A 136 -19.75 -5.89 10.85
C ASN A 136 -18.32 -6.44 10.95
N HIS A 137 -17.33 -5.57 10.70
CA HIS A 137 -15.97 -5.85 11.09
C HIS A 137 -15.98 -5.83 12.62
N HIS A 138 -16.37 -6.94 13.23
CA HIS A 138 -16.15 -7.13 14.65
C HIS A 138 -14.66 -6.85 14.89
N GLN A 139 -14.38 -5.98 15.86
CA GLN A 139 -13.03 -5.80 16.34
C GLN A 139 -12.47 -7.20 16.61
N LEU A 140 -11.40 -7.54 15.89
CA LEU A 140 -10.81 -8.85 16.04
C LEU A 140 -10.28 -8.93 17.50
N PRO A 141 -10.60 -10.00 18.26
CA PRO A 141 -10.29 -10.09 19.69
C PRO A 141 -8.77 -10.13 19.92
N PRO A 142 -8.19 -9.45 20.94
CA PRO A 142 -6.75 -9.42 21.21
C PRO A 142 -6.04 -10.77 21.01
N TYR A 143 -4.80 -10.76 20.51
CA TYR A 143 -4.07 -12.01 20.34
C TYR A 143 -3.93 -12.72 21.68
N ALA A 144 -4.10 -14.05 21.67
CA ALA A 144 -3.68 -14.84 22.82
C ALA A 144 -2.17 -14.67 23.01
N GLU A 145 -1.70 -14.66 24.27
CA GLU A 145 -0.28 -14.43 24.58
C GLU A 145 0.64 -15.42 23.85
N GLU A 146 0.24 -16.69 23.75
CA GLU A 146 0.99 -17.72 23.03
C GLU A 146 1.09 -17.45 21.52
N GLU A 147 0.00 -16.96 20.91
CA GLU A 147 -0.03 -16.61 19.50
C GLU A 147 0.86 -15.39 19.23
N TRP A 148 0.80 -14.39 20.12
CA TRP A 148 1.64 -13.20 20.05
C TRP A 148 3.14 -13.53 20.24
N ALA A 149 3.47 -14.38 21.20
CA ALA A 149 4.84 -14.84 21.45
C ALA A 149 5.38 -15.65 20.27
N ARG A 150 4.56 -16.53 19.68
CA ARG A 150 4.93 -17.30 18.49
C ARG A 150 5.18 -16.40 17.29
N LEU A 151 4.29 -15.45 17.02
CA LEU A 151 4.44 -14.47 15.94
C LEU A 151 5.74 -13.68 16.10
N THR A 152 6.00 -13.18 17.31
CA THR A 152 7.22 -12.43 17.64
C THR A 152 8.48 -13.28 17.36
N LYS A 153 8.48 -14.53 17.81
CA LYS A 153 9.60 -15.46 17.61
C LYS A 153 9.86 -15.73 16.12
N VAL A 154 8.82 -16.00 15.35
CA VAL A 154 8.92 -16.26 13.91
C VAL A 154 9.45 -15.04 13.15
N CYS A 155 8.87 -13.86 13.40
CA CYS A 155 9.31 -12.63 12.73
C CYS A 155 10.77 -12.33 13.04
N ARG A 156 11.17 -12.48 14.31
CA ARG A 156 12.56 -12.29 14.73
C ARG A 156 13.52 -13.26 14.05
N ALA A 157 13.20 -14.56 14.01
CA ALA A 157 14.05 -15.55 13.37
C ALA A 157 14.27 -15.24 11.88
N LEU A 158 13.19 -14.93 11.15
CA LEU A 158 13.29 -14.56 9.73
C LEU A 158 14.18 -13.32 9.54
N VAL A 159 13.92 -12.28 10.33
CA VAL A 159 14.67 -11.02 10.28
C VAL A 159 16.16 -11.21 10.55
N ASP A 160 16.49 -11.97 11.59
CA ASP A 160 17.87 -12.23 12.03
C ASP A 160 18.61 -13.09 11.00
N GLU A 161 17.99 -14.16 10.50
CA GLU A 161 18.57 -15.05 9.47
C GLU A 161 18.85 -14.31 8.16
N SER A 162 17.87 -13.55 7.66
CA SER A 162 18.02 -12.83 6.41
C SER A 162 19.04 -11.70 6.51
N TYR A 163 19.07 -10.98 7.63
CA TYR A 163 20.07 -9.93 7.83
C TYR A 163 21.48 -10.50 7.98
N ALA A 164 21.63 -11.65 8.64
CA ALA A 164 22.90 -12.36 8.70
C ALA A 164 23.39 -12.79 7.31
N ALA A 165 22.50 -13.39 6.50
CA ALA A 165 22.80 -13.75 5.11
C ALA A 165 23.21 -12.54 4.27
N HIS A 166 22.51 -11.41 4.44
CA HIS A 166 22.83 -10.15 3.77
C HIS A 166 24.21 -9.62 4.13
N ARG A 167 24.53 -9.54 5.43
CA ARG A 167 25.85 -9.11 5.88
C ARG A 167 26.96 -10.01 5.36
N GLN A 168 26.76 -11.33 5.39
CA GLN A 168 27.71 -12.29 4.85
C GLN A 168 27.90 -12.11 3.34
N ALA A 169 26.81 -11.90 2.60
CA ALA A 169 26.84 -11.63 1.17
C ALA A 169 27.65 -10.36 0.84
N LEU A 170 27.43 -9.27 1.58
CA LEU A 170 28.18 -8.02 1.40
C LEU A 170 29.67 -8.16 1.76
N ALA A 171 29.98 -8.84 2.85
CA ALA A 171 31.36 -9.06 3.30
C ALA A 171 32.19 -9.90 2.32
N ALA A 172 31.55 -10.76 1.53
CA ALA A 172 32.20 -11.59 0.52
C ALA A 172 32.49 -10.85 -0.80
N LEU A 173 31.81 -9.73 -1.08
CA LEU A 173 31.93 -9.01 -2.37
C LEU A 173 33.36 -8.59 -2.74
N PRO A 174 34.24 -8.13 -1.83
CA PRO A 174 35.59 -7.72 -2.20
C PRO A 174 36.46 -8.85 -2.78
N ARG A 175 36.18 -10.10 -2.41
CA ARG A 175 36.94 -11.29 -2.87
C ARG A 175 36.38 -11.91 -4.15
N ALA A 176 35.13 -11.59 -4.47
CA ALA A 176 34.42 -12.15 -5.61
C ALA A 176 34.82 -11.51 -6.94
N ARG A 177 34.63 -12.25 -8.05
CA ARG A 177 35.00 -11.87 -9.41
C ARG A 177 33.79 -11.93 -10.35
N ARG A 178 33.91 -11.32 -11.54
CA ARG A 178 32.88 -11.45 -12.58
C ARG A 178 32.68 -12.93 -12.93
N PRO A 179 31.44 -13.47 -12.95
CA PRO A 179 31.19 -14.91 -13.19
C PRO A 179 31.71 -15.47 -14.52
N ARG A 180 31.99 -14.63 -15.53
CA ARG A 180 32.65 -15.07 -16.78
C ARG A 180 34.18 -15.23 -16.65
N LYS A 181 34.79 -14.56 -15.68
CA LYS A 181 36.25 -14.58 -15.39
C LYS A 181 36.60 -15.40 -14.15
N GLY A 182 35.60 -15.85 -13.39
CA GLY A 182 35.73 -16.77 -12.26
C GLY A 182 34.81 -17.97 -12.45
N GLU A 183 34.88 -18.93 -11.54
CA GLU A 183 34.00 -20.10 -11.57
C GLU A 183 32.54 -19.73 -11.28
N TRP A 184 31.60 -20.56 -11.75
CA TRP A 184 30.19 -20.36 -11.46
C TRP A 184 29.91 -20.68 -9.99
N ASN A 185 29.80 -19.65 -9.17
CA ASN A 185 29.48 -19.78 -7.75
C ASN A 185 28.59 -18.62 -7.26
N VAL A 186 28.00 -18.78 -6.08
CA VAL A 186 27.06 -17.82 -5.50
C VAL A 186 27.74 -16.47 -5.21
N GLU A 187 29.01 -16.45 -4.81
CA GLU A 187 29.74 -15.21 -4.50
C GLU A 187 29.93 -14.32 -5.74
N ASN A 188 30.33 -14.91 -6.87
CA ASN A 188 30.50 -14.22 -8.14
C ASN A 188 29.14 -13.72 -8.67
N GLN A 189 28.06 -14.46 -8.45
CA GLN A 189 26.71 -14.02 -8.79
C GLN A 189 26.30 -12.80 -7.94
N ARG A 190 26.52 -12.87 -6.63
CA ARG A 190 26.30 -11.73 -5.71
C ARG A 190 27.12 -10.51 -6.11
N TRP A 191 28.38 -10.70 -6.50
CA TRP A 191 29.25 -9.61 -7.01
C TRP A 191 28.65 -8.86 -8.20
N LEU A 192 28.04 -9.59 -9.13
CA LEU A 192 27.43 -9.00 -10.32
C LEU A 192 26.10 -8.32 -9.97
N LEU A 193 25.25 -8.98 -9.18
CA LEU A 193 23.99 -8.42 -8.69
C LEU A 193 24.18 -7.14 -7.87
N ALA A 194 25.20 -7.07 -7.03
CA ALA A 194 25.51 -5.87 -6.25
C ALA A 194 25.90 -4.65 -7.11
N ARG A 195 26.19 -4.84 -8.40
CA ARG A 195 26.51 -3.76 -9.35
C ARG A 195 25.37 -3.45 -10.31
N LEU A 196 24.69 -4.48 -10.80
CA LEU A 196 23.53 -4.33 -11.69
C LEU A 196 22.29 -3.86 -10.91
N GLY A 197 22.28 -4.11 -9.61
CA GLY A 197 21.11 -3.97 -8.78
C GLY A 197 20.15 -5.16 -8.90
N PRO A 198 18.96 -5.02 -8.31
CA PRO A 198 17.91 -6.02 -8.42
C PRO A 198 17.42 -6.13 -9.88
N VAL A 199 17.90 -7.10 -10.63
CA VAL A 199 17.53 -7.30 -12.04
C VAL A 199 16.72 -8.58 -12.27
N SER A 200 16.00 -8.65 -13.39
CA SER A 200 15.29 -9.86 -13.79
C SER A 200 16.26 -10.95 -14.25
N ALA A 201 15.86 -12.22 -14.15
CA ALA A 201 16.66 -13.35 -14.65
C ALA A 201 17.08 -13.19 -16.13
N PRO A 202 16.21 -12.77 -17.07
CA PRO A 202 16.61 -12.52 -18.45
C PRO A 202 17.69 -11.43 -18.59
N ARG A 203 17.56 -10.32 -17.85
CA ARG A 203 18.54 -9.23 -17.88
C ARG A 203 19.88 -9.67 -17.30
N PHE A 204 19.86 -10.43 -16.20
CA PHE A 204 21.06 -11.00 -15.61
C PHE A 204 21.76 -11.98 -16.56
N ALA A 205 20.99 -12.84 -17.24
CA ALA A 205 21.50 -13.76 -18.25
C ALA A 205 22.13 -13.01 -19.43
N ALA A 206 21.53 -11.92 -19.89
CA ALA A 206 22.07 -11.08 -20.96
C ALA A 206 23.44 -10.46 -20.60
N GLU A 207 23.59 -9.94 -19.37
CA GLU A 207 24.88 -9.42 -18.86
C GLU A 207 25.98 -10.49 -18.77
N LEU A 208 25.55 -11.74 -18.60
CA LEU A 208 26.36 -12.94 -18.64
C LEU A 208 26.46 -13.58 -20.02
N GLY A 209 25.72 -13.10 -21.04
CA GLY A 209 25.78 -13.56 -22.43
C GLY A 209 25.44 -15.03 -22.55
N ILE A 210 24.56 -15.50 -21.66
CA ILE A 210 24.01 -16.84 -21.65
C ILE A 210 22.50 -16.72 -21.84
N THR A 211 21.86 -17.82 -22.21
CA THR A 211 20.40 -17.89 -22.26
C THR A 211 19.82 -17.95 -20.84
N GLU A 212 18.57 -17.53 -20.69
CA GLU A 212 17.84 -17.68 -19.42
C GLU A 212 17.77 -19.15 -18.98
N GLY A 213 17.57 -20.09 -19.93
CA GLY A 213 17.60 -21.53 -19.63
C GLY A 213 18.93 -21.98 -19.02
N ALA A 214 20.06 -21.51 -19.56
CA ALA A 214 21.39 -21.82 -19.02
C ALA A 214 21.60 -21.23 -17.61
N LEU A 215 21.05 -20.05 -17.33
CA LEU A 215 21.06 -19.47 -15.98
C LEU A 215 20.31 -20.36 -14.98
N TRP A 216 19.13 -20.86 -15.35
CA TRP A 216 18.33 -21.73 -14.49
C TRP A 216 18.99 -23.09 -14.25
N GLN A 217 19.57 -23.69 -15.29
CA GLN A 217 20.31 -24.97 -15.16
C GLN A 217 21.49 -24.86 -14.19
N ARG A 218 22.16 -23.71 -14.17
CA ARG A 218 23.32 -23.50 -13.29
C ARG A 218 22.95 -23.07 -11.86
N GLY A 219 21.72 -22.60 -11.63
CA GLY A 219 21.18 -22.29 -10.31
C GLY A 219 21.92 -21.17 -9.54
N GLY A 220 21.50 -20.97 -8.29
CA GLY A 220 22.10 -20.00 -7.35
C GLY A 220 21.61 -18.55 -7.48
N PHE A 221 21.05 -18.17 -8.63
CA PHE A 221 20.66 -16.78 -8.91
C PHE A 221 19.61 -16.23 -7.93
N LEU A 222 18.55 -17.00 -7.66
CA LEU A 222 17.48 -16.58 -6.75
C LEU A 222 17.99 -16.42 -5.32
N GLN A 223 18.86 -17.33 -4.86
CA GLN A 223 19.48 -17.24 -3.55
C GLN A 223 20.38 -16.00 -3.46
N ALA A 224 21.26 -15.80 -4.45
CA ALA A 224 22.13 -14.62 -4.51
C ALA A 224 21.34 -13.30 -4.50
N SER A 225 20.19 -13.25 -5.17
CA SER A 225 19.28 -12.09 -5.12
C SER A 225 18.65 -11.92 -3.75
N ALA A 226 18.14 -13.00 -3.15
CA ALA A 226 17.47 -12.95 -1.84
C ALA A 226 18.43 -12.62 -0.69
N ASP A 227 19.70 -13.00 -0.80
CA ASP A 227 20.73 -12.64 0.18
C ASP A 227 21.08 -11.15 0.09
N LEU A 228 21.18 -10.59 -1.12
CA LEU A 228 21.61 -9.20 -1.29
C LEU A 228 20.50 -8.17 -1.09
N PHE A 229 19.26 -8.52 -1.36
CA PHE A 229 18.16 -7.56 -1.37
C PHE A 229 16.99 -8.07 -0.53
N PRO A 230 16.39 -7.21 0.33
CA PRO A 230 15.26 -7.62 1.13
C PRO A 230 14.07 -8.00 0.23
N THR A 231 13.49 -9.16 0.52
CA THR A 231 12.32 -9.68 -0.18
C THR A 231 11.03 -9.17 0.47
N HIS A 232 9.92 -9.25 -0.25
CA HIS A 232 8.62 -8.83 0.28
C HIS A 232 8.18 -9.63 1.52
N ASN A 233 8.54 -10.92 1.62
CA ASN A 233 8.31 -11.71 2.82
C ASN A 233 9.10 -11.19 4.02
N MET A 234 10.33 -10.71 3.78
CA MET A 234 11.16 -10.11 4.81
C MET A 234 10.58 -8.77 5.27
N LEU A 235 10.10 -7.96 4.33
CA LEU A 235 9.44 -6.70 4.63
C LEU A 235 8.24 -6.88 5.57
N ILE A 236 7.41 -7.90 5.33
CA ILE A 236 6.28 -8.24 6.21
C ILE A 236 6.79 -8.56 7.63
N ALA A 237 7.84 -9.36 7.76
CA ALA A 237 8.40 -9.72 9.06
C ALA A 237 8.98 -8.50 9.81
N TYR A 238 9.72 -7.62 9.13
CA TYR A 238 10.22 -6.37 9.72
C TYR A 238 9.08 -5.47 10.21
N ARG A 239 8.05 -5.27 9.39
CA ARG A 239 6.91 -4.39 9.75
C ARG A 239 6.10 -4.92 10.92
N LEU A 240 5.81 -6.22 10.94
CA LEU A 240 5.14 -6.86 12.07
C LEU A 240 5.97 -6.72 13.35
N LEU A 241 7.27 -7.03 13.28
CA LEU A 241 8.15 -6.92 14.44
C LEU A 241 8.33 -5.47 14.91
N PHE A 242 8.33 -4.51 13.98
CA PHE A 242 8.37 -3.09 14.29
C PHE A 242 7.09 -2.64 15.00
N GLY A 243 5.91 -3.07 14.54
CA GLY A 243 4.64 -2.84 15.24
C GLY A 243 4.61 -3.46 16.64
N ILE A 244 5.11 -4.71 16.78
CA ILE A 244 5.25 -5.39 18.08
C ILE A 244 6.12 -4.58 19.05
N TYR A 245 7.23 -4.00 18.58
CA TYR A 245 8.17 -3.27 19.44
C TYR A 245 7.82 -1.80 19.69
N SER A 246 7.09 -1.15 18.77
CA SER A 246 6.77 0.27 18.85
C SER A 246 5.35 0.55 19.34
N GLY A 247 4.42 -0.39 19.17
CA GLY A 247 3.00 -0.18 19.43
C GLY A 247 2.28 0.67 18.36
N ILE A 248 2.96 1.06 17.29
CA ILE A 248 2.38 1.84 16.20
C ILE A 248 1.45 0.94 15.37
N VAL A 249 0.28 1.48 15.01
CA VAL A 249 -0.70 0.78 14.19
C VAL A 249 -0.21 0.59 12.75
N PRO A 250 -0.64 -0.46 12.02
CA PRO A 250 -0.11 -0.76 10.69
C PRO A 250 -0.19 0.43 9.73
N ASP A 251 -1.33 1.12 9.64
CA ASP A 251 -1.48 2.25 8.73
C ASP A 251 -0.40 3.33 8.96
N GLY A 252 -0.06 3.62 10.22
CA GLY A 252 1.00 4.56 10.57
C GLY A 252 2.41 4.02 10.30
N ILE A 253 2.60 2.71 10.19
CA ILE A 253 3.86 2.09 9.77
C ILE A 253 3.98 2.13 8.26
N ASP A 254 2.90 1.84 7.53
CA ASP A 254 2.89 1.67 6.07
C ASP A 254 3.40 2.89 5.31
N ASP A 255 3.01 4.08 5.78
CA ASP A 255 3.23 5.35 5.12
C ASP A 255 4.54 6.04 5.54
N LEU A 256 5.34 5.39 6.40
CA LEU A 256 6.61 5.96 6.86
C LEU A 256 7.58 6.21 5.71
N VAL A 257 8.17 7.40 5.72
CA VAL A 257 9.30 7.80 4.89
C VAL A 257 10.55 7.98 5.75
N THR A 258 11.71 7.95 5.11
CA THR A 258 13.01 8.15 5.78
C THR A 258 13.16 9.54 6.40
N GLY A 259 12.43 10.54 5.89
CA GLY A 259 12.37 11.89 6.46
C GLY A 259 11.59 11.98 7.78
N ASP A 260 10.82 10.94 8.14
CA ASP A 260 10.06 10.89 9.39
C ASP A 260 10.93 10.52 10.60
N ILE A 261 12.19 10.18 10.37
CA ILE A 261 13.13 9.68 11.37
C ILE A 261 14.03 10.81 11.81
N ASP A 262 13.89 11.23 13.06
CA ASP A 262 14.80 12.18 13.71
C ASP A 262 15.67 11.46 14.75
N TRP A 263 16.99 11.58 14.59
CA TRP A 263 17.97 10.93 15.45
C TRP A 263 18.40 11.87 16.57
N ALA A 264 17.86 11.63 17.77
CA ALA A 264 18.28 12.31 18.99
C ALA A 264 19.48 11.58 19.63
N GLY A 265 20.66 11.73 19.01
CA GLY A 265 21.89 11.05 19.42
C GLY A 265 21.98 9.60 18.94
N ASP A 266 22.81 8.78 19.61
CA ASP A 266 23.22 7.46 19.09
C ASP A 266 22.19 6.34 19.26
N SER A 267 21.11 6.55 20.02
CA SER A 267 20.14 5.47 20.32
C SER A 267 18.70 5.89 20.48
N THR A 268 18.41 7.19 20.41
CA THR A 268 17.06 7.72 20.59
C THR A 268 16.56 8.16 19.23
N VAL A 269 15.43 7.60 18.81
CA VAL A 269 14.77 7.97 17.57
C VAL A 269 13.43 8.59 17.92
N LEU A 270 13.22 9.82 17.48
CA LEU A 270 11.89 10.42 17.41
C LEU A 270 11.32 10.08 16.04
N LEU A 271 10.20 9.38 16.02
CA LEU A 271 9.51 9.00 14.78
C LEU A 271 8.22 9.80 14.68
N SER A 272 8.10 10.58 13.61
CA SER A 272 6.84 11.22 13.24
C SER A 272 6.02 10.26 12.38
N TYR A 273 4.74 10.11 12.66
CA TYR A 273 3.86 9.25 11.85
C TYR A 273 2.43 9.75 11.92
N ILE A 274 1.59 9.34 10.98
CA ILE A 274 0.19 9.73 10.95
C ILE A 274 -0.64 8.58 11.49
N LYS A 275 -1.41 8.83 12.55
CA LYS A 275 -2.31 7.83 13.10
C LYS A 275 -3.65 7.90 12.39
N GLY A 276 -3.91 6.92 11.54
CA GLY A 276 -5.17 6.87 10.79
C GLY A 276 -5.30 8.05 9.83
N ARG A 277 -6.44 8.76 9.86
CA ARG A 277 -6.82 9.76 8.84
C ARG A 277 -6.87 11.21 9.33
N THR A 278 -6.22 11.59 10.43
CA THR A 278 -6.45 12.95 11.00
C THR A 278 -5.36 13.58 11.87
N ALA A 279 -4.37 12.85 12.40
CA ALA A 279 -3.39 13.47 13.31
C ALA A 279 -1.95 13.02 13.08
N ALA A 280 -1.06 14.00 12.90
CA ALA A 280 0.38 13.80 13.04
C ALA A 280 0.70 13.51 14.51
N GLU A 281 1.28 12.35 14.77
CA GLU A 281 1.83 11.96 16.06
C GLU A 281 3.36 11.94 15.95
N SER A 282 4.02 12.07 17.10
CA SER A 282 5.46 11.81 17.20
C SER A 282 5.71 11.02 18.47
N THR A 283 6.49 9.95 18.35
CA THR A 283 6.78 9.05 19.46
C THR A 283 8.26 8.77 19.55
N THR A 284 8.77 8.67 20.76
CA THR A 284 10.14 8.21 20.99
C THR A 284 10.14 6.69 20.90
N LEU A 285 10.91 6.14 19.97
CA LEU A 285 10.94 4.69 19.75
C LEU A 285 11.59 3.97 20.94
N PRO A 286 10.97 2.88 21.43
CA PRO A 286 11.64 1.98 22.34
C PRO A 286 12.93 1.43 21.73
N ARG A 287 13.96 1.20 22.54
CA ARG A 287 15.30 0.77 22.07
C ARG A 287 15.28 -0.43 21.12
N ARG A 288 14.36 -1.38 21.31
CA ARG A 288 14.21 -2.54 20.41
C ARG A 288 13.69 -2.15 19.03
N ALA A 289 12.75 -1.22 18.95
CA ALA A 289 12.22 -0.69 17.70
C ALA A 289 13.28 0.14 16.96
N ALA A 290 14.01 1.00 17.68
CA ALA A 290 15.11 1.79 17.11
C ALA A 290 16.21 0.90 16.50
N ARG A 291 16.67 -0.13 17.22
CA ARG A 291 17.67 -1.08 16.69
C ARG A 291 17.16 -1.87 15.48
N LEU A 292 15.88 -2.23 15.46
CA LEU A 292 15.28 -2.91 14.32
C LEU A 292 15.22 -1.98 13.10
N LEU A 293 14.94 -0.69 13.31
CA LEU A 293 14.93 0.33 12.28
C LEU A 293 16.33 0.55 11.69
N GLU A 294 17.37 0.68 12.53
CA GLU A 294 18.77 0.74 12.10
C GLU A 294 19.14 -0.47 11.23
N GLN A 295 18.79 -1.67 11.71
CA GLN A 295 19.01 -2.91 10.99
C GLN A 295 18.30 -2.91 9.63
N TRP A 296 17.05 -2.45 9.57
CA TRP A 296 16.31 -2.35 8.31
C TRP A 296 16.94 -1.35 7.33
N LEU A 297 17.37 -0.19 7.82
CA LEU A 297 18.05 0.81 6.99
C LEU A 297 19.35 0.26 6.42
N ALA A 298 20.14 -0.47 7.22
CA ALA A 298 21.34 -1.16 6.75
C ALA A 298 21.01 -2.25 5.72
N HIS A 299 20.01 -3.10 6.00
CA HIS A 299 19.61 -4.21 5.12
C HIS A 299 19.04 -3.72 3.77
N SER A 300 18.33 -2.60 3.77
CA SER A 300 17.74 -2.01 2.57
C SER A 300 18.66 -1.05 1.82
N ALA A 301 19.83 -0.70 2.38
CA ALA A 301 20.72 0.33 1.82
C ALA A 301 21.14 0.06 0.37
N LEU A 302 21.56 -1.18 0.07
CA LEU A 302 21.96 -1.56 -1.29
C LEU A 302 20.77 -1.50 -2.26
N LEU A 303 19.59 -1.96 -1.87
CA LEU A 303 18.38 -1.85 -2.70
C LEU A 303 18.02 -0.38 -2.95
N ARG A 304 18.14 0.45 -1.92
CA ARG A 304 17.82 1.88 -1.94
C ARG A 304 18.73 2.65 -2.91
N SER A 305 20.02 2.28 -3.04
CA SER A 305 20.93 2.92 -4.01
C SER A 305 20.52 2.72 -5.47
N PHE A 306 19.82 1.62 -5.78
CA PHE A 306 19.28 1.36 -7.12
C PHE A 306 17.86 1.91 -7.34
N THR A 307 17.25 2.47 -6.30
CA THR A 307 15.88 3.00 -6.37
C THR A 307 15.91 4.48 -6.77
N GLY A 308 15.00 4.89 -7.66
CA GLY A 308 14.89 6.27 -8.12
C GLY A 308 14.40 7.24 -7.02
N PRO A 309 14.59 8.56 -7.21
CA PRO A 309 14.42 9.57 -6.16
C PRO A 309 13.00 9.75 -5.62
N GLY A 310 11.96 9.29 -6.33
CA GLY A 310 10.55 9.33 -5.88
C GLY A 310 10.05 8.02 -5.25
N ARG A 311 10.94 7.06 -4.99
CA ARG A 311 10.64 5.89 -4.15
C ARG A 311 11.68 5.64 -3.08
N ARG A 312 12.87 6.23 -3.22
CA ARG A 312 14.03 6.05 -2.33
C ARG A 312 13.75 6.56 -0.92
N GLU A 313 12.85 7.51 -0.79
CA GLU A 313 12.39 8.13 0.44
C GLU A 313 11.47 7.21 1.25
N ASN A 314 10.75 6.26 0.62
CA ASN A 314 9.89 5.33 1.37
C ASN A 314 10.73 4.50 2.34
N LEU A 315 10.30 4.39 3.60
CA LEU A 315 11.05 3.61 4.58
C LEU A 315 11.12 2.13 4.16
N TRP A 316 9.98 1.59 3.73
CA TRP A 316 9.78 0.17 3.43
C TRP A 316 9.99 -0.14 1.94
N LEU A 317 11.20 -0.60 1.60
CA LEU A 317 11.58 -1.05 0.26
C LEU A 317 11.90 -2.54 0.21
N ALA A 318 11.28 -3.27 -0.72
CA ALA A 318 11.62 -4.67 -0.96
C ALA A 318 11.40 -5.10 -2.42
N GLN A 319 12.06 -6.19 -2.81
CA GLN A 319 11.77 -6.88 -4.07
C GLN A 319 10.46 -7.66 -3.96
N SER A 320 9.60 -7.57 -4.98
CA SER A 320 8.35 -8.35 -5.06
C SER A 320 8.61 -9.85 -5.03
N ASN A 321 9.58 -10.33 -5.82
CA ASN A 321 10.14 -11.68 -5.78
C ASN A 321 11.62 -11.65 -6.20
N PRO A 322 12.47 -12.56 -5.68
CA PRO A 322 13.82 -12.74 -6.21
C PRO A 322 13.78 -12.96 -7.72
N GLY A 323 14.63 -12.25 -8.48
CA GLY A 323 14.66 -12.35 -9.94
C GLY A 323 13.50 -11.71 -10.71
N ARG A 324 12.55 -11.04 -10.04
CA ARG A 324 11.58 -10.12 -10.67
C ARG A 324 11.79 -8.72 -10.13
N PHE A 325 12.22 -7.78 -10.98
CA PHE A 325 12.40 -6.41 -10.53
C PHE A 325 11.06 -5.68 -10.48
N THR A 326 10.47 -5.64 -9.29
CA THR A 326 9.47 -4.65 -8.93
C THR A 326 9.73 -4.25 -7.49
N VAL A 327 10.17 -3.02 -7.29
CA VAL A 327 10.26 -2.43 -5.94
C VAL A 327 8.83 -2.23 -5.47
N VAL A 328 8.47 -2.91 -4.39
CA VAL A 328 7.19 -2.72 -3.71
C VAL A 328 7.39 -1.69 -2.60
N THR A 329 6.56 -0.66 -2.63
CA THR A 329 6.40 0.38 -1.61
C THR A 329 5.02 0.21 -1.00
N GLY A 330 4.89 0.21 0.33
CA GLY A 330 3.59 0.04 1.01
C GLY A 330 3.07 -1.41 1.05
N SER A 331 1.83 -1.58 1.57
CA SER A 331 1.17 -2.88 1.78
C SER A 331 0.98 -3.67 0.48
N GLY A 332 1.96 -4.53 0.17
CA GLY A 332 1.83 -5.49 -0.90
C GLY A 332 0.73 -6.50 -0.59
N ALA A 333 -0.37 -6.38 -1.36
CA ALA A 333 -1.46 -7.32 -1.63
C ALA A 333 -1.80 -8.33 -0.51
N ARG A 334 -3.08 -8.34 -0.09
CA ARG A 334 -3.70 -9.39 0.75
C ARG A 334 -3.28 -10.84 0.36
N ALA A 335 -2.91 -11.09 -0.89
CA ALA A 335 -2.36 -12.36 -1.38
C ALA A 335 -0.92 -12.69 -0.92
N ALA A 336 -0.05 -11.69 -0.77
CA ALA A 336 1.32 -11.88 -0.26
C ALA A 336 1.32 -12.20 1.23
N VAL A 337 0.52 -11.49 2.02
CA VAL A 337 0.25 -11.81 3.44
C VAL A 337 -0.29 -13.25 3.58
N GLN A 338 -1.22 -13.66 2.71
CA GLN A 338 -1.71 -15.04 2.69
C GLN A 338 -0.60 -16.07 2.44
N ARG A 339 0.27 -15.81 1.45
CA ARG A 339 1.40 -16.72 1.18
C ARG A 339 2.37 -16.77 2.35
N TRP A 340 2.65 -15.62 2.97
CA TRP A 340 3.49 -15.54 4.16
C TRP A 340 2.91 -16.36 5.30
N THR A 341 1.62 -16.18 5.64
CA THR A 341 0.94 -16.95 6.70
C THR A 341 0.99 -18.46 6.47
N ARG A 342 0.81 -18.91 5.23
CA ARG A 342 0.93 -20.33 4.87
C ARG A 342 2.37 -20.85 5.01
N ALA A 343 3.36 -20.05 4.63
CA ALA A 343 4.77 -20.43 4.69
C ALA A 343 5.31 -20.47 6.13
N THR A 344 4.81 -19.61 7.01
CA THR A 344 5.27 -19.48 8.40
C THR A 344 4.42 -20.25 9.40
N GLY A 345 3.31 -20.85 8.97
CA GLY A 345 2.36 -21.54 9.84
C GLY A 345 1.61 -20.60 10.80
N CYS A 346 1.70 -19.27 10.60
CA CYS A 346 0.92 -18.29 11.35
C CYS A 346 -0.52 -18.21 10.81
N SER A 347 -1.51 -17.99 11.68
CA SER A 347 -2.91 -17.84 11.24
C SER A 347 -3.11 -16.55 10.46
N ARG A 348 -4.09 -16.55 9.54
CA ARG A 348 -4.46 -15.35 8.76
C ARG A 348 -5.07 -14.25 9.64
N ARG A 349 -5.59 -14.62 10.82
CA ARG A 349 -5.99 -13.64 11.84
C ARG A 349 -4.78 -12.90 12.42
N THR A 350 -3.59 -13.52 12.39
CA THR A 350 -2.34 -13.10 13.02
C THR A 350 -1.59 -11.98 12.28
N VAL A 351 -1.95 -11.69 11.02
CA VAL A 351 -1.21 -10.76 10.15
C VAL A 351 -2.12 -9.70 9.52
N ALA A 352 -3.44 -9.81 9.73
CA ALA A 352 -4.44 -8.90 9.17
C ALA A 352 -4.88 -7.80 10.15
N ARG A 353 -4.29 -7.79 11.36
CA ARG A 353 -4.29 -6.64 12.27
C ARG A 353 -3.02 -5.85 12.10
#